data_AF-X1W2R1-F1
#
_entry.id   AF-X1W2R1-F1
#
_cell.length_a   1.000
_cell.length_b   1.000
_cell.length_c   1.000
_cell.angle_alpha   90.00
_cell.angle_beta   90.00
_cell.angle_gamma   90.00
#
_symmetry.space_group_name_H-M   'P 1'
#
loop_
_entity.id
_entity.type
_entity.pdbx_description
1 polymer ?
#
loop_
_entity_poly.entity_id
_entity_poly.type
_entity_poly.pdbx_seq_one_letter_code
_entity_poly.pdbx_strand_id
1 'polypeptide(L)'
;TGWDEIRTFKIEIKNTRDIDVRLEIKRNFRTTYWKLAKSGDFGDFEQVDKDTVKFTLLLKPRSKREFEYVLRTYHGVREEDWRQ
;
A
#
# COMPACT_ATOMS: atom_id res chain seq x y z
N THR A 1 -11.38 -7.17 24.36
CA THR A 1 -10.66 -5.88 24.21
C THR A 1 -10.17 -5.79 22.78
N GLY A 2 -10.34 -4.63 22.13
CA GLY A 2 -10.00 -4.43 20.71
C GLY A 2 -9.11 -3.22 20.55
N TRP A 3 -8.25 -3.23 19.54
CA TRP A 3 -7.24 -2.20 19.35
C TRP A 3 -6.95 -1.98 17.87
N ASP A 4 -6.35 -0.83 17.56
CA ASP A 4 -5.93 -0.45 16.21
C ASP A 4 -4.42 -0.49 16.11
N GLU A 5 -3.91 -1.11 15.06
CA GLU A 5 -2.52 -0.98 14.67
C GLU A 5 -2.42 0.06 13.56
N ILE A 6 -1.60 1.09 13.75
CA ILE A 6 -1.34 2.10 12.72
C ILE A 6 0.14 2.01 12.35
N ARG A 7 0.42 1.75 11.07
CA ARG A 7 1.77 1.66 10.53
C ARG A 7 1.92 2.59 9.34
N THR A 8 2.95 3.43 9.36
CA THR A 8 3.33 4.26 8.22
C THR A 8 4.46 3.59 7.45
N PHE A 9 4.28 3.44 6.15
CA PHE A 9 5.27 2.88 5.25
C PHE A 9 5.68 3.93 4.24
N LYS A 10 6.99 4.15 4.13
CA LYS A 10 7.61 4.97 3.09
C LYS A 10 8.30 4.07 2.09
N ILE A 11 7.89 4.17 0.82
CA ILE A 11 8.43 3.34 -0.25
C ILE A 11 9.19 4.24 -1.22
N GLU A 12 10.48 3.98 -1.34
CA GLU A 12 11.36 4.61 -2.30
C GLU A 12 11.76 3.59 -3.38
N ILE A 13 11.52 3.93 -4.65
CA ILE A 13 11.88 3.10 -5.80
C ILE A 13 12.76 3.91 -6.74
N LYS A 14 13.89 3.33 -7.14
CA LYS A 14 14.82 3.91 -8.11
C LYS A 14 15.03 2.97 -9.28
N ASN A 15 14.74 3.44 -10.50
CA ASN A 15 15.13 2.76 -11.72
C ASN A 15 16.53 3.23 -12.13
N THR A 16 17.52 2.35 -12.01
CA THR A 16 18.91 2.63 -12.41
C THR A 16 19.22 2.22 -13.84
N ARG A 17 18.25 1.62 -14.56
CA ARG A 17 18.41 1.17 -15.93
C ARG A 17 18.10 2.29 -16.93
N ASP A 18 18.59 2.10 -18.15
CA ASP A 18 18.39 3.01 -19.29
C ASP A 18 17.11 2.68 -20.10
N ILE A 19 16.19 1.91 -19.51
CA ILE A 19 14.91 1.51 -20.11
C ILE A 19 13.77 1.75 -19.11
N ASP A 20 12.55 1.90 -19.64
CA ASP A 20 11.32 1.96 -18.83
C ASP A 20 11.12 0.65 -18.07
N VAL A 21 10.72 0.74 -16.80
CA VAL A 21 10.42 -0.41 -15.94
C VAL A 21 9.02 -0.25 -15.38
N ARG A 22 8.17 -1.25 -15.64
CA ARG A 22 6.89 -1.41 -14.96
C ARG A 22 7.08 -2.25 -13.71
N LEU A 23 6.71 -1.71 -12.55
CA LEU A 23 6.80 -2.40 -11.27
C LEU A 23 5.40 -2.64 -10.72
N GLU A 24 5.16 -3.87 -10.25
CA GLU A 24 3.95 -4.24 -9.52
C GLU A 24 4.31 -4.63 -8.09
N ILE A 25 3.76 -3.91 -7.12
CA ILE A 25 3.98 -4.16 -5.69
C ILE A 25 2.69 -4.74 -5.12
N LYS A 26 2.70 -6.01 -4.75
CA LYS A 26 1.58 -6.68 -4.06
C LYS A 26 1.83 -6.72 -2.56
N ARG A 27 0.82 -6.33 -1.77
CA ARG A 27 0.87 -6.35 -0.31
C ARG A 27 -0.35 -7.07 0.24
N ASN A 28 -0.07 -8.11 1.02
CA ASN A 28 -1.04 -8.87 1.79
C ASN A 28 -1.00 -8.37 3.25
N PHE A 29 -2.14 -7.98 3.81
CA PHE A 29 -2.25 -7.42 5.15
C PHE A 29 -2.62 -8.46 6.22
N ARG A 30 -2.83 -9.73 5.83
CA ARG A 30 -3.21 -10.86 6.71
C ARG A 30 -4.51 -10.66 7.50
N THR A 31 -5.28 -9.63 7.17
CA THR A 31 -6.60 -9.33 7.71
C THR A 31 -7.43 -8.63 6.65
N THR A 32 -8.74 -8.82 6.69
CA THR A 32 -9.70 -8.10 5.82
C THR A 32 -10.15 -6.79 6.44
N TYR A 33 -9.85 -6.55 7.72
CA TYR A 33 -10.26 -5.36 8.46
C TYR A 33 -9.13 -4.32 8.45
N TRP A 34 -9.07 -3.55 7.37
CA TRP A 34 -8.04 -2.53 7.20
C TRP A 34 -8.59 -1.26 6.54
N LYS A 35 -7.94 -0.14 6.82
CA LYS A 35 -8.07 1.12 6.09
C LYS A 35 -6.67 1.56 5.63
N LEU A 36 -6.57 2.02 4.39
CA LEU A 36 -5.29 2.39 3.77
C LEU A 36 -5.37 3.82 3.20
N ALA A 37 -4.68 4.74 3.86
CA ALA A 37 -4.48 6.09 3.33
C ALA A 37 -3.19 6.12 2.50
N LYS A 38 -3.26 6.65 1.27
CA LYS A 38 -2.14 6.69 0.32
C LYS A 38 -1.79 8.14 0.01
N SER A 39 -0.51 8.44 -0.12
CA SER A 39 0.00 9.78 -0.45
C SER A 39 1.24 9.72 -1.32
N GLY A 40 1.51 10.79 -2.07
CA GLY A 40 2.66 10.86 -2.98
C GLY A 40 2.42 10.14 -4.32
N ASP A 41 3.51 9.72 -4.96
CA ASP A 41 3.49 9.18 -6.33
C ASP A 41 3.30 7.66 -6.34
N PHE A 42 2.15 7.19 -5.85
CA PHE A 42 1.84 5.76 -5.67
C PHE A 42 1.42 5.04 -6.97
N GLY A 43 1.26 5.78 -8.06
CA GLY A 43 0.83 5.23 -9.36
C GLY A 43 -0.61 4.72 -9.33
N ASP A 44 -0.87 3.62 -10.02
CA ASP A 44 -2.17 2.96 -9.98
C ASP A 44 -2.30 2.10 -8.72
N PHE A 45 -3.46 2.15 -8.08
CA PHE A 45 -3.78 1.35 -6.91
C PHE A 45 -5.03 0.50 -7.17
N GLU A 46 -4.95 -0.78 -6.84
CA GLU A 46 -6.06 -1.72 -6.97
C GLU A 46 -6.16 -2.61 -5.74
N GLN A 47 -7.37 -2.78 -5.21
CA GLN A 47 -7.66 -3.83 -4.25
C GLN A 47 -7.95 -5.11 -5.04
N VAL A 48 -7.02 -6.05 -5.03
CA VAL A 48 -7.12 -7.30 -5.80
C VAL A 48 -7.81 -8.42 -5.03
N ASP A 49 -7.83 -8.32 -3.69
CA ASP A 49 -8.55 -9.22 -2.80
C ASP A 49 -8.96 -8.47 -1.51
N LYS A 50 -9.74 -9.10 -0.63
CA LYS A 50 -10.21 -8.53 0.64
C LYS A 50 -9.07 -8.12 1.57
N ASP A 51 -7.93 -8.80 1.52
CA ASP A 51 -6.75 -8.53 2.36
C ASP A 51 -5.50 -8.17 1.54
N THR A 52 -5.61 -8.11 0.21
CA THR A 52 -4.45 -7.91 -0.67
C THR A 52 -4.68 -6.75 -1.62
N VAL A 53 -3.67 -5.88 -1.70
CA VAL A 53 -3.65 -4.73 -2.60
C VAL A 53 -2.47 -4.80 -3.56
N LYS A 54 -2.59 -4.09 -4.68
CA LYS A 54 -1.57 -3.98 -5.72
C LYS A 54 -1.34 -2.51 -6.07
N PHE A 55 -0.09 -2.12 -6.14
CA PHE A 55 0.35 -0.84 -6.69
C PHE A 55 1.07 -1.10 -8.01
N THR A 56 0.77 -0.33 -9.04
CA THR A 56 1.45 -0.39 -10.34
C THR A 56 2.11 0.94 -10.64
N LEU A 57 3.40 0.91 -10.93
CA LEU A 57 4.22 2.09 -11.17
C LEU A 57 4.99 1.93 -12.48
N LEU A 58 5.05 3.00 -13.26
CA LEU A 58 5.89 3.09 -14.45
C LEU A 58 7.08 4.01 -14.17
N LEU A 59 8.26 3.43 -14.02
CA LEU A 59 9.49 4.19 -13.81
C LEU A 59 10.22 4.41 -15.13
N LYS A 60 10.45 5.67 -15.46
CA LYS A 60 11.29 6.08 -16.60
C LYS A 60 12.77 5.75 -16.35
N PRO A 61 13.63 5.77 -17.37
CA PRO A 61 15.04 5.47 -17.21
C PRO A 61 15.68 6.44 -16.22
N ARG A 62 16.60 5.94 -15.38
CA ARG A 62 17.33 6.76 -14.40
C ARG A 62 16.45 7.58 -13.45
N SER A 63 15.20 7.20 -13.24
CA SER A 63 14.24 7.95 -12.42
C SER A 63 14.08 7.40 -11.00
N LYS A 64 13.56 8.23 -10.11
CA LYS A 64 13.17 7.87 -8.74
C LYS A 64 11.70 8.24 -8.54
N ARG A 65 10.97 7.38 -7.83
CA ARG A 65 9.62 7.65 -7.33
C ARG A 65 9.56 7.33 -5.85
N GLU A 66 8.72 8.07 -5.14
CA GLU A 66 8.51 7.92 -3.71
C GLU A 66 7.03 8.07 -3.41
N PHE A 67 6.51 7.17 -2.59
CA PHE A 67 5.16 7.29 -2.06
C PHE A 67 5.09 6.75 -0.65
N GLU A 68 4.07 7.17 0.06
CA GLU A 68 3.81 6.76 1.43
C GLU A 68 2.40 6.19 1.55
N TYR A 69 2.23 5.27 2.50
CA TYR A 69 0.90 4.85 2.90
C TYR A 69 0.82 4.57 4.39
N VAL A 70 -0.31 4.93 4.96
CA VAL A 70 -0.67 4.61 6.34
C VAL A 70 -1.64 3.43 6.30
N LEU A 71 -1.21 2.30 6.85
CA LEU A 71 -2.03 1.11 7.04
C LEU A 71 -2.57 1.11 8.46
N ARG A 72 -3.89 1.09 8.59
CA ARG A 72 -4.59 0.87 9.84
C ARG A 72 -5.25 -0.51 9.81
N THR A 73 -4.88 -1.41 10.72
CA THR A 73 -5.54 -2.72 10.88
C THR A 73 -6.29 -2.77 12.20
N TYR A 74 -7.47 -3.39 12.16
CA TYR A 74 -8.36 -3.49 13.31
C TYR A 74 -8.29 -4.91 13.89
N HIS A 75 -8.21 -5.02 15.22
CA HIS A 75 -8.11 -6.30 15.92
C HIS A 75 -9.15 -6.41 17.05
N GLY A 76 -9.74 -7.60 17.21
CA GLY A 76 -10.69 -7.90 18.27
C GLY A 76 -12.03 -7.18 18.05
N VAL A 77 -12.65 -6.67 19.12
CA VAL A 77 -13.98 -6.01 19.03
C VAL A 77 -14.01 -4.75 18.13
N ARG A 78 -12.87 -4.24 17.69
CA ARG A 78 -12.80 -3.14 16.70
C ARG A 78 -12.94 -3.59 15.25
N GLU A 79 -12.98 -4.90 14.98
CA GLU A 79 -13.33 -5.44 13.66
C GLU A 79 -14.75 -5.02 13.24
N GLU A 80 -15.65 -4.77 14.21
CA GLU A 80 -17.02 -4.29 13.97
C GLU A 80 -17.08 -2.82 13.50
N ASP A 81 -16.14 -1.98 13.97
CA ASP A 81 -16.01 -0.55 13.61
C ASP A 81 -15.52 -0.35 12.17
N TRP A 82 -14.86 -1.36 11.59
CA TRP A 82 -14.42 -1.31 10.18
C TRP A 82 -15.59 -1.16 9.20
N ARG A 83 -16.79 -1.66 9.53
CA ARG A 83 -17.98 -1.59 8.67
C ARG A 83 -18.76 -0.27 8.77
N GLN A 84 -18.45 0.59 9.74
CA GLN A 84 -19.04 1.94 9.87
C GLN A 84 -18.22 3.00 9.13
#